data_AF-A0A1C5E7K9-F1
#
_entry.id   AF-A0A1C5E7K9-F1
#
_cell.length_a   1.000
_cell.length_b   1.000
_cell.length_c   1.000
_cell.angle_alpha   90.00
_cell.angle_beta   90.00
_cell.angle_gamma   90.00
#
_symmetry.space_group_name_H-M   'P 1'
#
loop_
_entity.id
_entity.type
_entity.pdbx_description
1 polymer ?
#
loop_
_entity_poly.entity_id
_entity_poly.type
_entity_poly.pdbx_seq_one_letter_code
_entity_poly.pdbx_strand_id
1 'polypeptide(L)'
;MDAFEAARDGDLAAVRAALDAGFDAAAVDEYGWSLLHRAAMGAEADPARAAAVLAALLDAGAPVEHPGGDGRTALYLAAEFSRSPEAVELLIARGADPDVTDSHGNHVTVNAWVPEVAALLAAAAGVEPSAPAEEPSLVERKLSRTQWRAARKQIGEVLHGLDAAGFVALADAGTTQSDGFDDCSEAARERDHGTDDLVGFCYYTRQDAERARETGHLSLAFWGAPDGSTRKTEHAGELVVRAFRAAGFAVDWNGAGDSRPSVDLRGHLI
;
A
#
# COMPACT_ATOMS: atom_id res chain seq x y z
N MET A 1 7.33 -26.30 -1.31
CA MET A 1 7.43 -25.24 -0.30
C MET A 1 8.90 -24.97 -0.12
N ASP A 2 9.33 -23.81 -0.58
CA ASP A 2 10.69 -23.35 -0.33
C ASP A 2 10.84 -22.87 1.14
N ALA A 3 12.08 -22.64 1.57
CA ALA A 3 12.36 -22.24 2.96
C ALA A 3 11.79 -20.86 3.32
N PHE A 4 11.65 -19.96 2.34
CA PHE A 4 11.13 -18.59 2.52
C PHE A 4 9.60 -18.59 2.68
N GLU A 5 8.89 -19.39 1.90
CA GLU A 5 7.46 -19.67 2.07
C GLU A 5 7.20 -20.31 3.43
N ALA A 6 7.98 -21.35 3.80
CA ALA A 6 7.86 -22.00 5.10
C ALA A 6 8.09 -21.02 6.26
N ALA A 7 9.08 -20.12 6.13
CA ALA A 7 9.34 -19.10 7.14
C ALA A 7 8.16 -18.13 7.28
N ARG A 8 7.60 -17.64 6.15
CA ARG A 8 6.45 -16.73 6.15
C ARG A 8 5.19 -17.38 6.69
N ASP A 9 4.94 -18.64 6.37
CA ASP A 9 3.74 -19.35 6.79
C ASP A 9 3.84 -19.86 8.26
N GLY A 10 4.98 -19.62 8.93
CA GLY A 10 5.20 -20.03 10.31
C GLY A 10 5.41 -21.54 10.48
N ASP A 11 5.82 -22.25 9.41
CA ASP A 11 6.08 -23.69 9.45
C ASP A 11 7.47 -23.98 10.02
N LEU A 12 7.55 -23.96 11.35
CA LEU A 12 8.77 -24.24 12.10
C LEU A 12 9.41 -25.59 11.75
N ALA A 13 8.61 -26.61 11.44
CA ALA A 13 9.11 -27.95 11.13
C ALA A 13 9.83 -27.95 9.77
N ALA A 14 9.22 -27.34 8.75
CA ALA A 14 9.82 -27.21 7.44
C ALA A 14 11.08 -26.31 7.48
N VAL A 15 11.04 -25.21 8.23
CA VAL A 15 12.22 -24.33 8.42
C VAL A 15 13.38 -25.09 9.06
N ARG A 16 13.14 -25.83 10.15
CA ARG A 16 14.18 -26.63 10.80
C ARG A 16 14.74 -27.70 9.87
N ALA A 17 13.88 -28.41 9.14
CA ALA A 17 14.32 -29.41 8.17
C ALA A 17 15.21 -28.81 7.07
N ALA A 18 14.91 -27.59 6.59
CA ALA A 18 15.74 -26.90 5.62
C ALA A 18 17.12 -26.52 6.21
N LEU A 19 17.14 -25.97 7.42
CA LEU A 19 18.39 -25.62 8.12
C LEU A 19 19.26 -26.87 8.39
N ASP A 20 18.64 -27.97 8.85
CA ASP A 20 19.32 -29.25 9.08
C ASP A 20 19.88 -29.86 7.78
N ALA A 21 19.24 -29.58 6.64
CA ALA A 21 19.73 -29.96 5.32
C ALA A 21 20.87 -29.06 4.80
N GLY A 22 21.28 -28.06 5.58
CA GLY A 22 22.36 -27.14 5.24
C GLY A 22 21.92 -25.92 4.43
N PHE A 23 20.63 -25.57 4.44
CA PHE A 23 20.19 -24.31 3.89
C PHE A 23 20.84 -23.14 4.64
N ASP A 24 21.39 -22.19 3.90
CA ASP A 24 22.08 -21.04 4.49
C ASP A 24 21.07 -20.09 5.16
N ALA A 25 21.18 -19.93 6.47
CA ALA A 25 20.33 -19.03 7.25
C ALA A 25 20.49 -17.55 6.87
N ALA A 26 21.60 -17.20 6.20
CA ALA A 26 21.86 -15.87 5.66
C ALA A 26 21.36 -15.67 4.22
N ALA A 27 20.80 -16.71 3.58
CA ALA A 27 20.29 -16.60 2.23
C ALA A 27 19.16 -15.57 2.12
N VAL A 28 19.08 -14.96 0.96
CA VAL A 28 18.01 -14.04 0.55
C VAL A 28 17.31 -14.59 -0.68
N ASP A 29 16.02 -14.28 -0.81
CA ASP A 29 15.26 -14.61 -2.01
C ASP A 29 15.50 -13.60 -3.15
N GLU A 30 14.75 -13.76 -4.25
CA GLU A 30 14.86 -12.91 -5.44
C GLU A 30 14.53 -11.42 -5.20
N TYR A 31 13.87 -11.09 -4.09
CA TYR A 31 13.51 -9.73 -3.69
C TYR A 31 14.50 -9.14 -2.66
N GLY A 32 15.55 -9.89 -2.32
CA GLY A 32 16.51 -9.48 -1.28
C GLY A 32 15.99 -9.68 0.14
N TRP A 33 14.91 -10.46 0.35
CA TRP A 33 14.41 -10.74 1.68
C TRP A 33 15.08 -11.98 2.27
N SER A 34 15.62 -11.83 3.48
CA SER A 34 16.10 -12.97 4.28
C SER A 34 14.94 -13.79 4.87
N LEU A 35 15.26 -14.98 5.39
CA LEU A 35 14.30 -15.81 6.12
C LEU A 35 13.68 -15.07 7.33
N LEU A 36 14.44 -14.21 8.02
CA LEU A 36 13.91 -13.41 9.14
C LEU A 36 12.84 -12.41 8.68
N HIS A 37 13.03 -11.78 7.53
CA HIS A 37 12.02 -10.87 6.97
C HIS A 37 10.73 -11.61 6.64
N ARG A 38 10.85 -12.78 6.01
CA ARG A 38 9.70 -13.63 5.68
C ARG A 38 8.95 -14.05 6.93
N ALA A 39 9.66 -14.52 7.95
CA ALA A 39 9.07 -14.88 9.24
C ALA A 39 8.40 -13.69 9.94
N ALA A 40 9.01 -12.50 9.91
CA ALA A 40 8.45 -11.29 10.48
C ALA A 40 7.13 -10.86 9.80
N MET A 41 7.06 -10.93 8.46
CA MET A 41 5.80 -10.67 7.72
C MET A 41 4.71 -11.69 8.06
N GLY A 42 5.07 -12.94 8.35
CA GLY A 42 4.14 -13.99 8.78
C GLY A 42 3.41 -13.71 10.10
N ALA A 43 3.93 -12.77 10.91
CA ALA A 43 3.35 -12.42 12.21
C ALA A 43 1.94 -11.82 12.09
N GLU A 44 1.54 -11.30 10.91
CA GLU A 44 0.17 -10.83 10.67
C GLU A 44 -0.85 -11.97 10.86
N ALA A 45 -0.50 -13.18 10.42
CA ALA A 45 -1.39 -14.34 10.45
C ALA A 45 -1.36 -15.07 11.80
N ASP A 46 -0.17 -15.32 12.35
CA ASP A 46 0.03 -16.01 13.63
C ASP A 46 1.34 -15.54 14.31
N PRO A 47 1.27 -14.56 15.24
CA PRO A 47 2.44 -14.01 15.90
C PRO A 47 3.28 -15.04 16.65
N ALA A 48 2.65 -16.05 17.27
CA ALA A 48 3.35 -17.06 18.05
C ALA A 48 4.17 -18.00 17.18
N ARG A 49 3.64 -18.39 16.01
CA ARG A 49 4.39 -19.19 15.03
C ARG A 49 5.54 -18.39 14.42
N ALA A 50 5.28 -17.14 14.06
CA ALA A 50 6.32 -16.24 13.56
C ALA A 50 7.47 -16.10 14.57
N ALA A 51 7.17 -15.85 15.85
CA ALA A 51 8.19 -15.77 16.90
C ALA A 51 8.99 -17.07 17.06
N ALA A 52 8.34 -18.24 16.96
CA ALA A 52 9.03 -19.52 17.03
C ALA A 52 9.98 -19.76 15.85
N VAL A 53 9.57 -19.36 14.64
CA VAL A 53 10.43 -19.40 13.44
C VAL A 53 11.59 -18.42 13.55
N LEU A 54 11.34 -17.17 13.95
CA LEU A 54 12.37 -16.15 14.17
C LEU A 54 13.42 -16.66 15.16
N ALA A 55 12.99 -17.25 16.29
CA ALA A 55 13.90 -17.81 17.28
C ALA A 55 14.79 -18.91 16.68
N ALA A 56 14.21 -19.84 15.91
CA ALA A 56 14.95 -20.93 15.29
C ALA A 56 15.97 -20.43 14.24
N LEU A 57 15.59 -19.42 13.44
CA LEU A 57 16.49 -18.81 12.46
C LEU A 57 17.66 -18.09 13.14
N LEU A 58 17.38 -17.34 14.21
CA LEU A 58 18.42 -16.64 14.98
C LEU A 58 19.33 -17.64 15.71
N ASP A 59 18.78 -18.75 16.22
CA ASP A 59 19.58 -19.84 16.82
C ASP A 59 20.49 -20.52 15.78
N ALA A 60 20.07 -20.56 14.52
CA ALA A 60 20.86 -21.05 13.39
C ALA A 60 21.87 -20.00 12.84
N GLY A 61 21.95 -18.82 13.45
CA GLY A 61 22.90 -17.78 13.08
C GLY A 61 22.46 -16.88 11.92
N ALA A 62 21.15 -16.80 11.63
CA ALA A 62 20.63 -15.84 10.68
C ALA A 62 21.04 -14.40 11.08
N PRO A 63 21.57 -13.57 10.16
CA PRO A 63 21.97 -12.20 10.47
C PRO A 63 20.77 -11.33 10.85
N VAL A 64 20.75 -10.85 12.09
CA VAL A 64 19.63 -10.04 12.62
C VAL A 64 19.47 -8.69 11.89
N GLU A 65 20.59 -8.09 11.48
CA GLU A 65 20.67 -6.76 10.84
C GLU A 65 20.69 -6.80 9.30
N HIS A 66 20.19 -7.86 8.66
CA HIS A 66 20.14 -7.85 7.20
C HIS A 66 19.17 -6.75 6.72
N PRO A 67 19.61 -5.78 5.89
CA PRO A 67 18.69 -4.82 5.30
C PRO A 67 17.95 -5.48 4.14
N GLY A 68 16.63 -5.57 4.22
CA GLY A 68 15.81 -6.13 3.15
C GLY A 68 15.76 -5.26 1.89
N GLY A 69 14.99 -5.69 0.89
CA GLY A 69 14.97 -5.10 -0.45
C GLY A 69 14.62 -3.60 -0.51
N ASP A 70 13.95 -3.07 0.51
CA ASP A 70 13.58 -1.65 0.64
C ASP A 70 14.19 -0.98 1.89
N GLY A 71 15.27 -1.57 2.42
CA GLY A 71 15.95 -1.08 3.61
C GLY A 71 15.28 -1.44 4.94
N ARG A 72 14.08 -2.03 4.95
CA ARG A 72 13.44 -2.52 6.18
C ARG A 72 14.18 -3.75 6.71
N THR A 73 14.47 -3.77 8.01
CA THR A 73 15.02 -4.93 8.72
C THR A 73 13.92 -5.89 9.17
N ALA A 74 14.27 -7.07 9.67
CA ALA A 74 13.29 -7.98 10.28
C ALA A 74 12.57 -7.35 11.48
N LEU A 75 13.26 -6.51 12.28
CA LEU A 75 12.64 -5.77 13.37
C LEU A 75 11.57 -4.80 12.84
N TYR A 76 11.88 -4.12 11.73
CA TYR A 76 10.94 -3.20 11.10
C TYR A 76 9.65 -3.91 10.68
N LEU A 77 9.78 -5.02 9.95
CA LEU A 77 8.62 -5.80 9.50
C LEU A 77 7.85 -6.42 10.68
N ALA A 78 8.54 -6.86 11.74
CA ALA A 78 7.87 -7.39 12.93
C ALA A 78 7.02 -6.32 13.61
N ALA A 79 7.50 -5.07 13.67
CA ALA A 79 6.73 -3.95 14.19
C ALA A 79 5.51 -3.63 13.31
N GLU A 80 5.68 -3.68 11.99
CA GLU A 80 4.65 -3.35 11.00
C GLU A 80 3.53 -4.37 10.90
N PHE A 81 3.83 -5.67 11.00
CA PHE A 81 2.86 -6.74 10.74
C PHE A 81 2.35 -7.44 12.00
N SER A 82 3.11 -7.43 13.10
CA SER A 82 2.72 -8.17 14.30
C SER A 82 1.70 -7.42 15.16
N ARG A 83 0.65 -8.12 15.57
CA ARG A 83 -0.32 -7.63 16.58
C ARG A 83 0.12 -7.90 18.02
N SER A 84 1.35 -8.37 18.22
CA SER A 84 1.92 -8.77 19.50
C SER A 84 3.37 -8.30 19.62
N PRO A 85 3.84 -7.88 20.82
CA PRO A 85 5.21 -7.45 21.03
C PRO A 85 6.24 -8.57 20.95
N GLU A 86 5.83 -9.84 21.03
CA GLU A 86 6.73 -10.99 21.22
C GLU A 86 7.85 -11.10 20.16
N ALA A 87 7.52 -10.87 18.88
CA ALA A 87 8.51 -10.92 17.80
C ALA A 87 9.52 -9.75 17.89
N VAL A 88 9.05 -8.57 18.27
CA VAL A 88 9.86 -7.36 18.44
C VAL A 88 10.77 -7.50 19.65
N GLU A 89 10.22 -7.93 20.79
CA GLU A 89 10.97 -8.23 22.01
C GLU A 89 12.05 -9.27 21.75
N LEU A 90 11.72 -10.35 21.04
CA LEU A 90 12.67 -11.38 20.66
C LEU A 90 13.81 -10.80 19.83
N LEU A 91 13.50 -10.03 18.77
CA LEU A 91 14.53 -9.47 17.89
C LEU A 91 15.45 -8.50 18.65
N ILE A 92 14.92 -7.60 19.48
CA ILE A 92 15.71 -6.70 20.33
C ILE A 92 16.57 -7.50 21.32
N ALA A 93 16.00 -8.51 21.97
CA ALA A 93 16.75 -9.38 22.88
C ALA A 93 17.88 -10.15 22.18
N ARG A 94 17.77 -10.31 20.86
CA ARG A 94 18.78 -10.94 19.98
C ARG A 94 19.72 -9.93 19.34
N GLY A 95 19.67 -8.67 19.76
CA GLY A 95 20.59 -7.61 19.35
C GLY A 95 20.16 -6.84 18.11
N ALA A 96 18.87 -6.88 17.75
CA ALA A 96 18.35 -6.02 16.69
C ALA A 96 18.46 -4.54 17.08
N ASP A 97 18.87 -3.68 16.16
CA ASP A 97 18.93 -2.23 16.34
C ASP A 97 17.51 -1.63 16.31
N PRO A 98 17.02 -1.02 17.41
CA PRO A 98 15.72 -0.39 17.45
C PRO A 98 15.67 0.98 16.75
N ASP A 99 16.82 1.58 16.38
CA ASP A 99 16.92 2.89 15.73
C ASP A 99 17.07 2.75 14.21
N VAL A 100 16.08 2.14 13.57
CA VAL A 100 16.09 1.82 12.13
C VAL A 100 14.99 2.56 11.35
N THR A 101 15.28 2.85 10.08
CA THR A 101 14.38 3.55 9.15
C THR A 101 14.20 2.75 7.86
N ASP A 102 13.06 2.90 7.19
CA ASP A 102 12.84 2.37 5.85
C ASP A 102 13.53 3.24 4.77
N SER A 103 13.42 2.85 3.49
CA SER A 103 13.95 3.65 2.37
C SER A 103 13.32 5.05 2.23
N HIS A 104 12.19 5.32 2.88
CA HIS A 104 11.52 6.63 2.89
C HIS A 104 11.96 7.50 4.08
N GLY A 105 12.80 6.98 4.97
CA GLY A 105 13.23 7.66 6.19
C GLY A 105 12.22 7.57 7.34
N ASN A 106 11.20 6.72 7.24
CA ASN A 106 10.25 6.50 8.33
C ASN A 106 10.90 5.61 9.40
N HIS A 107 11.03 6.12 10.62
CA HIS A 107 11.52 5.36 11.76
C HIS A 107 10.58 4.19 12.09
N VAL A 108 11.12 3.07 12.57
CA VAL A 108 10.38 1.83 12.87
C VAL A 108 9.18 2.02 13.81
N THR A 109 9.24 3.03 14.68
CA THR A 109 8.14 3.39 15.59
C THR A 109 6.90 3.93 14.86
N VAL A 110 7.07 4.50 13.65
CA VAL A 110 5.99 5.17 12.91
C VAL A 110 4.99 4.16 12.35
N ASN A 111 5.50 3.03 11.85
CA ASN A 111 4.69 2.00 11.20
C ASN A 111 4.36 0.83 12.14
N ALA A 112 4.68 0.94 13.43
CA ALA A 112 4.36 -0.10 14.41
C ALA A 112 2.82 -0.29 14.53
N TRP A 113 2.34 -1.51 14.27
CA TRP A 113 0.90 -1.82 14.25
C TRP A 113 0.23 -1.61 15.60
N VAL A 114 0.91 -1.96 16.71
CA VAL A 114 0.39 -1.84 18.06
C VAL A 114 1.10 -0.70 18.82
N PRO A 115 0.37 0.20 19.51
CA PRO A 115 0.99 1.33 20.24
C PRO A 115 2.00 0.92 21.30
N GLU A 116 1.80 -0.25 21.93
CA GLU A 116 2.74 -0.82 22.90
C GLU A 116 4.10 -1.12 22.27
N VAL A 117 4.12 -1.66 21.03
CA VAL A 117 5.35 -1.91 20.28
C VAL A 117 6.03 -0.59 19.90
N ALA A 118 5.26 0.42 19.47
CA ALA A 118 5.81 1.74 19.19
C ALA A 118 6.51 2.35 20.42
N ALA A 119 5.87 2.25 21.60
CA ALA A 119 6.44 2.73 22.86
C ALA A 119 7.68 1.93 23.27
N LEU A 120 7.66 0.61 23.09
CA LEU A 120 8.78 -0.27 23.37
C LEU A 120 10.00 0.06 22.50
N LEU A 121 9.79 0.22 21.19
CA LEU A 121 10.84 0.60 20.24
C LEU A 121 11.40 1.99 20.54
N ALA A 122 10.53 2.95 20.84
CA ALA A 122 10.96 4.31 21.19
C ALA A 122 11.84 4.31 22.45
N ALA A 123 11.42 3.58 23.49
CA ALA A 123 12.19 3.42 24.70
C ALA A 123 13.54 2.71 24.45
N ALA A 124 13.55 1.69 23.58
CA ALA A 124 14.76 0.95 23.23
C ALA A 124 15.75 1.77 22.39
N ALA A 125 15.25 2.61 21.47
CA ALA A 125 16.06 3.51 20.64
C ALA A 125 16.46 4.81 21.36
N GLY A 126 15.87 5.11 22.52
CA GLY A 126 16.09 6.37 23.23
C GLY A 126 15.55 7.58 22.47
N VAL A 127 14.57 7.37 21.59
CA VAL A 127 13.86 8.41 20.86
C VAL A 127 12.55 8.73 21.58
N GLU A 128 12.07 9.95 21.42
CA GLU A 128 10.72 10.28 21.87
C GLU A 128 9.73 9.34 21.15
N PRO A 129 8.73 8.77 21.84
CA PRO A 129 7.69 8.00 21.19
C PRO A 129 7.13 8.85 20.07
N SER A 130 7.24 8.34 18.82
CA SER A 130 6.45 8.91 17.75
C SER A 130 5.03 8.94 18.31
N ALA A 131 4.44 10.14 18.41
CA ALA A 131 3.02 10.23 18.67
C ALA A 131 2.37 9.24 17.70
N PRO A 132 1.40 8.42 18.15
CA PRO A 132 0.64 7.63 17.19
C PRO A 132 0.28 8.61 16.10
N ALA A 133 0.66 8.33 14.85
CA ALA A 133 0.35 9.19 13.72
C ALA A 133 -1.07 9.64 13.97
N GLU A 134 -1.32 10.96 14.10
CA GLU A 134 -2.68 11.43 14.29
C GLU A 134 -3.47 10.70 13.22
N GLU A 135 -4.26 9.68 13.60
CA GLU A 135 -5.20 9.10 12.65
C GLU A 135 -5.97 10.34 12.24
N PRO A 136 -5.92 10.77 10.96
CA PRO A 136 -6.60 11.99 10.57
C PRO A 136 -8.00 11.82 11.09
N SER A 137 -8.37 12.62 12.09
CA SER A 137 -9.41 12.20 13.01
C SER A 137 -10.64 11.90 12.16
N LEU A 138 -11.09 10.65 12.12
CA LEU A 138 -12.26 10.25 11.31
C LEU A 138 -13.55 10.74 11.98
N VAL A 139 -13.53 11.96 12.53
CA VAL A 139 -14.71 12.79 12.72
C VAL A 139 -14.97 13.62 11.45
N GLU A 140 -14.41 13.25 10.31
CA GLU A 140 -14.86 13.83 9.06
C GLU A 140 -16.13 13.14 8.59
N ARG A 141 -17.26 13.56 9.19
CA ARG A 141 -18.64 13.10 8.95
C ARG A 141 -18.83 12.53 7.53
N LYS A 142 -19.20 11.25 7.47
CA LYS A 142 -19.73 10.57 6.27
C LYS A 142 -20.52 11.55 5.40
N LEU A 143 -20.23 11.58 4.10
CA LEU A 143 -21.00 12.42 3.18
C LEU A 143 -22.48 12.08 3.33
N SER A 144 -23.30 13.07 3.63
CA SER A 144 -24.75 12.88 3.61
C SER A 144 -25.20 12.45 2.21
N ARG A 145 -26.37 11.81 2.14
CA ARG A 145 -26.93 11.35 0.86
C ARG A 145 -27.04 12.46 -0.19
N THR A 146 -27.30 13.69 0.25
CA THR A 146 -27.39 14.88 -0.62
C THR A 146 -26.01 15.30 -1.12
N GLN A 147 -25.03 15.39 -0.23
CA GLN A 147 -23.66 15.75 -0.56
C GLN A 147 -23.04 14.73 -1.54
N TRP A 148 -23.24 13.43 -1.29
CA TRP A 148 -22.80 12.37 -2.19
C TRP A 148 -23.44 12.44 -3.58
N ARG A 149 -24.75 12.72 -3.65
CA ARG A 149 -25.46 12.86 -4.93
C ARG A 149 -24.96 14.05 -5.74
N ALA A 150 -24.71 15.18 -5.08
CA ALA A 150 -24.14 16.37 -5.72
C ALA A 150 -22.73 16.08 -6.24
N ALA A 151 -21.85 15.52 -5.40
CA ALA A 151 -20.49 15.14 -5.78
C ALA A 151 -20.49 14.16 -6.97
N ARG A 152 -21.28 13.08 -6.93
CA ARG A 152 -21.38 12.12 -8.05
C ARG A 152 -21.83 12.76 -9.36
N LYS A 153 -22.77 13.71 -9.31
CA LYS A 153 -23.22 14.40 -10.51
C LYS A 153 -22.07 15.17 -11.14
N GLN A 154 -21.33 15.95 -10.34
CA GLN A 154 -20.20 16.74 -10.80
C GLN A 154 -19.03 15.87 -11.27
N ILE A 155 -18.74 14.76 -10.58
CA ILE A 155 -17.76 13.77 -11.04
C ILE A 155 -18.17 13.22 -12.42
N GLY A 156 -19.45 12.88 -12.61
CA GLY A 156 -19.95 12.42 -13.90
C GLY A 156 -19.77 13.44 -15.02
N GLU A 157 -19.95 14.73 -14.74
CA GLU A 157 -19.69 15.82 -15.69
C GLU A 157 -18.20 15.92 -16.05
N VAL A 158 -17.29 15.73 -15.08
CA VAL A 158 -15.85 15.69 -15.32
C VAL A 158 -15.44 14.49 -16.16
N LEU A 159 -15.94 13.29 -15.83
CA LEU A 159 -15.64 12.07 -16.59
C LEU A 159 -16.15 12.19 -18.02
N HIS A 160 -17.36 12.73 -18.23
CA HIS A 160 -17.88 12.98 -19.57
C HIS A 160 -16.99 13.97 -20.36
N GLY A 161 -16.48 15.02 -19.70
CA GLY A 161 -15.54 15.95 -20.31
C GLY A 161 -14.19 15.31 -20.68
N LEU A 162 -13.69 14.38 -19.85
CA LEU A 162 -12.48 13.60 -20.16
C LEU A 162 -12.72 12.65 -21.34
N ASP A 163 -13.88 12.00 -21.40
CA ASP A 163 -14.27 11.13 -22.51
C ASP A 163 -14.27 11.89 -23.84
N ALA A 164 -14.87 13.08 -23.87
CA ALA A 164 -14.84 13.97 -25.03
C ALA A 164 -13.42 14.48 -25.38
N ALA A 165 -12.47 14.42 -24.45
CA ALA A 165 -11.07 14.78 -24.64
C ALA A 165 -10.19 13.57 -25.05
N GLY A 166 -10.80 12.42 -25.35
CA GLY A 166 -10.09 11.23 -25.82
C GLY A 166 -9.70 10.25 -24.73
N PHE A 167 -10.22 10.38 -23.50
CA PHE A 167 -10.12 9.31 -22.50
C PHE A 167 -11.21 8.26 -22.70
N VAL A 168 -11.01 7.07 -22.13
CA VAL A 168 -12.14 6.25 -21.65
C VAL A 168 -12.31 6.55 -20.17
N ALA A 169 -13.42 7.18 -19.82
CA ALA A 169 -13.65 7.70 -18.48
C ALA A 169 -14.89 7.07 -17.82
N LEU A 170 -14.70 6.15 -16.88
CA LEU A 170 -15.78 5.32 -16.34
C LEU A 170 -16.03 5.56 -14.85
N ALA A 171 -17.31 5.56 -14.48
CA ALA A 171 -17.77 5.59 -13.10
C ALA A 171 -18.17 4.17 -12.67
N ASP A 172 -17.84 3.79 -11.43
CA ASP A 172 -18.17 2.47 -10.86
C ASP A 172 -17.67 1.28 -11.72
N ALA A 173 -16.52 1.46 -12.39
CA ALA A 173 -15.90 0.46 -13.27
C ALA A 173 -15.42 -0.73 -12.43
N GLY A 174 -16.03 -1.90 -12.64
CA GLY A 174 -15.74 -3.10 -11.89
C GLY A 174 -15.88 -2.97 -10.37
N THR A 175 -15.35 -3.96 -9.66
CA THR A 175 -15.25 -3.94 -8.20
C THR A 175 -13.83 -3.60 -7.75
N THR A 176 -12.83 -4.12 -8.47
CA THR A 176 -11.40 -3.91 -8.21
C THR A 176 -10.75 -3.05 -9.31
N GLN A 177 -9.49 -2.63 -9.09
CA GLN A 177 -8.75 -1.88 -10.12
C GLN A 177 -8.52 -2.70 -11.38
N SER A 178 -8.29 -4.02 -11.26
CA SER A 178 -8.13 -4.92 -12.40
C SER A 178 -9.42 -4.97 -13.21
N ASP A 179 -10.55 -5.20 -12.55
CA ASP A 179 -11.87 -5.23 -13.20
C ASP A 179 -12.14 -3.90 -13.94
N GLY A 180 -11.87 -2.77 -13.29
CA GLY A 180 -12.10 -1.46 -13.91
C GLY A 180 -11.16 -1.16 -15.09
N PHE A 181 -9.95 -1.72 -15.08
CA PHE A 181 -9.04 -1.64 -16.23
C PHE A 181 -9.54 -2.48 -17.40
N ASP A 182 -10.06 -3.67 -17.13
CA ASP A 182 -10.66 -4.54 -18.15
C ASP A 182 -11.90 -3.87 -18.76
N ASP A 183 -12.78 -3.30 -17.94
CA ASP A 183 -13.95 -2.52 -18.39
C ASP A 183 -13.53 -1.34 -19.28
N CYS A 184 -12.50 -0.57 -18.88
CA CYS A 184 -11.99 0.53 -19.71
C CYS A 184 -11.38 0.04 -21.02
N SER A 185 -10.67 -1.09 -20.97
CA SER A 185 -10.05 -1.70 -22.15
C SER A 185 -11.07 -2.25 -23.13
N GLU A 186 -12.17 -2.83 -22.64
CA GLU A 186 -13.31 -3.25 -23.47
C GLU A 186 -13.98 -2.03 -24.12
N ALA A 187 -14.34 -1.03 -23.32
CA ALA A 187 -14.92 0.22 -23.81
C ALA A 187 -14.02 0.91 -24.86
N ALA A 188 -12.70 0.89 -24.68
CA ALA A 188 -11.75 1.44 -25.66
C ALA A 188 -11.79 0.73 -27.01
N ARG A 189 -12.01 -0.59 -27.04
CA ARG A 189 -12.10 -1.40 -28.27
C ARG A 189 -13.42 -1.18 -29.01
N GLU A 190 -14.46 -0.79 -28.28
CA GLU A 190 -15.79 -0.51 -28.83
C GLU A 190 -15.94 0.91 -29.39
N ARG A 191 -14.94 1.79 -29.22
CA ARG A 191 -14.98 3.16 -29.77
C ARG A 191 -15.00 3.13 -31.31
N ASP A 192 -15.87 3.96 -31.90
CA ASP A 192 -16.03 4.11 -33.35
C ASP A 192 -14.72 4.47 -34.09
N HIS A 193 -13.79 5.15 -33.41
CA HIS A 193 -12.50 5.58 -33.95
C HIS A 193 -11.32 4.70 -33.50
N GLY A 194 -11.58 3.58 -32.82
CA GLY A 194 -10.55 2.71 -32.26
C GLY A 194 -9.73 3.38 -31.15
N THR A 195 -8.43 3.08 -31.11
CA THR A 195 -7.49 3.60 -30.09
C THR A 195 -6.58 4.70 -30.61
N ASP A 196 -6.76 5.19 -31.83
CA ASP A 196 -5.81 6.07 -32.52
C ASP A 196 -5.72 7.47 -31.88
N ASP A 197 -6.80 7.93 -31.26
CA ASP A 197 -6.92 9.18 -30.52
C ASP A 197 -7.00 8.99 -29.00
N LEU A 198 -6.82 7.75 -28.52
CA LEU A 198 -6.97 7.42 -27.11
C LEU A 198 -5.82 8.03 -26.31
N VAL A 199 -6.16 8.94 -25.39
CA VAL A 199 -5.23 9.57 -24.46
C VAL A 199 -4.92 8.65 -23.29
N GLY A 200 -5.94 7.98 -22.76
CA GLY A 200 -5.79 7.12 -21.59
C GLY A 200 -7.10 6.71 -20.95
N PHE A 201 -6.99 6.10 -19.78
CA PHE A 201 -8.14 5.71 -18.95
C PHE A 201 -8.22 6.61 -17.72
N CYS A 202 -9.44 6.84 -17.24
CA CYS A 202 -9.71 7.47 -15.96
C CYS A 202 -10.95 6.83 -15.33
N TYR A 203 -10.82 6.15 -14.21
CA TYR A 203 -11.97 5.49 -13.60
C TYR A 203 -11.88 5.42 -12.08
N TYR A 204 -13.03 5.14 -11.47
CA TYR A 204 -13.08 4.72 -10.07
C TYR A 204 -14.01 3.51 -9.95
N THR A 205 -13.68 2.63 -9.01
CA THR A 205 -14.41 1.36 -8.80
C THR A 205 -15.60 1.55 -7.86
N ARG A 206 -16.48 0.54 -7.78
CA ARG A 206 -17.52 0.52 -6.74
C ARG A 206 -16.94 0.58 -5.32
N GLN A 207 -15.80 -0.06 -5.08
CA GLN A 207 -15.13 -0.03 -3.78
C GLN A 207 -14.55 1.37 -3.46
N ASP A 208 -13.98 2.06 -4.45
CA ASP A 208 -13.53 3.45 -4.29
C ASP A 208 -14.72 4.37 -3.95
N ALA A 209 -15.86 4.18 -4.61
CA ALA A 209 -17.06 4.96 -4.37
C ALA A 209 -17.66 4.73 -2.97
N GLU A 210 -17.62 3.49 -2.47
CA GLU A 210 -18.04 3.15 -1.11
C GLU A 210 -17.13 3.80 -0.07
N ARG A 211 -15.81 3.66 -0.23
CA ARG A 211 -14.82 4.34 0.62
C ARG A 211 -15.03 5.84 0.61
N ALA A 212 -15.17 6.46 -0.57
CA ALA A 212 -15.36 7.91 -0.71
C ALA A 212 -16.61 8.44 0.00
N ARG A 213 -17.68 7.64 0.14
CA ARG A 213 -18.86 8.04 0.94
C ARG A 213 -18.52 8.18 2.41
N GLU A 214 -17.62 7.34 2.90
CA GLU A 214 -17.23 7.26 4.31
C GLU A 214 -16.13 8.25 4.63
N THR A 215 -15.12 8.34 3.75
CA THR A 215 -13.92 9.14 3.93
C THR A 215 -13.97 10.50 3.27
N GLY A 216 -14.99 10.80 2.44
CA GLY A 216 -15.05 12.04 1.67
C GLY A 216 -14.00 12.17 0.56
N HIS A 217 -13.13 11.18 0.37
CA HIS A 217 -12.05 11.20 -0.60
C HIS A 217 -12.22 10.11 -1.65
N LEU A 218 -12.24 10.48 -2.92
CA LEU A 218 -12.34 9.56 -4.05
C LEU A 218 -10.97 9.35 -4.70
N SER A 219 -10.48 8.12 -4.67
CA SER A 219 -9.29 7.72 -5.42
C SER A 219 -9.64 7.43 -6.87
N LEU A 220 -8.88 8.01 -7.80
CA LEU A 220 -9.01 7.79 -9.23
C LEU A 220 -7.89 6.87 -9.74
N ALA A 221 -8.25 5.86 -10.53
CA ALA A 221 -7.28 5.11 -11.32
C ALA A 221 -7.15 5.79 -12.69
N PHE A 222 -5.94 5.74 -13.25
CA PHE A 222 -5.65 6.29 -14.57
C PHE A 222 -4.55 5.50 -15.24
N TRP A 223 -4.48 5.61 -16.56
CA TRP A 223 -3.47 4.90 -17.36
C TRP A 223 -3.24 5.64 -18.67
N GLY A 224 -1.99 5.74 -19.13
CA GLY A 224 -1.64 6.42 -20.38
C GLY A 224 -1.66 5.48 -21.58
N ALA A 225 -2.48 5.76 -22.59
CA ALA A 225 -2.58 4.92 -23.78
C ALA A 225 -1.51 5.26 -24.85
N PRO A 226 -1.25 4.37 -25.83
CA PRO A 226 -1.73 2.99 -25.97
C PRO A 226 -0.82 1.93 -25.34
N ASP A 227 0.33 2.32 -24.78
CA ASP A 227 1.38 1.40 -24.29
C ASP A 227 1.61 1.47 -22.78
N GLY A 228 0.96 2.38 -22.05
CA GLY A 228 1.12 2.50 -20.60
C GLY A 228 2.47 3.05 -20.17
N SER A 229 3.28 3.60 -21.09
CA SER A 229 4.61 4.10 -20.75
C SER A 229 4.54 5.13 -19.62
N THR A 230 5.49 5.08 -18.68
CA THR A 230 5.50 5.90 -17.45
C THR A 230 5.18 7.36 -17.73
N ARG A 231 5.87 7.97 -18.71
CA ARG A 231 5.65 9.37 -19.11
C ARG A 231 4.23 9.66 -19.61
N LYS A 232 3.61 8.73 -20.35
CA LYS A 232 2.24 8.91 -20.84
C LYS A 232 1.24 8.70 -19.70
N THR A 233 1.50 7.76 -18.81
CA THR A 233 0.67 7.54 -17.62
C THR A 233 0.69 8.77 -16.72
N GLU A 234 1.87 9.30 -16.38
CA GLU A 234 2.02 10.56 -15.64
C GLU A 234 1.31 11.71 -16.35
N HIS A 235 1.49 11.87 -17.66
CA HIS A 235 0.81 12.91 -18.42
C HIS A 235 -0.72 12.76 -18.41
N ALA A 236 -1.24 11.53 -18.53
CA ALA A 236 -2.67 11.25 -18.39
C ALA A 236 -3.17 11.62 -16.99
N GLY A 237 -2.39 11.30 -15.94
CA GLY A 237 -2.66 11.71 -14.56
C GLY A 237 -2.72 13.23 -14.40
N GLU A 238 -1.80 13.98 -15.00
CA GLU A 238 -1.81 15.45 -14.99
C GLU A 238 -3.10 16.02 -15.60
N LEU A 239 -3.56 15.45 -16.72
CA LEU A 239 -4.78 15.87 -17.40
C LEU A 239 -6.02 15.56 -16.56
N VAL A 240 -6.09 14.38 -15.95
CA VAL A 240 -7.15 13.99 -15.02
C VAL A 240 -7.20 14.95 -13.83
N VAL A 241 -6.06 15.17 -13.16
CA VAL A 241 -5.96 16.09 -12.01
C VAL A 241 -6.38 17.51 -12.40
N ARG A 242 -5.93 17.98 -13.57
CA ARG A 242 -6.33 19.29 -14.09
C ARG A 242 -7.84 19.38 -14.32
N ALA A 243 -8.47 18.35 -14.87
CA ALA A 243 -9.91 18.34 -15.13
C ALA A 243 -10.73 18.40 -13.83
N PHE A 244 -10.36 17.61 -12.82
CA PHE A 244 -11.01 17.65 -11.52
C PHE A 244 -10.79 19.00 -10.80
N ARG A 245 -9.57 19.55 -10.83
CA ARG A 245 -9.29 20.88 -10.28
C ARG A 245 -10.04 22.00 -11.01
N ALA A 246 -10.23 21.89 -12.33
CA ALA A 246 -11.01 22.85 -13.11
C ALA A 246 -12.51 22.81 -12.78
N ALA A 247 -13.03 21.63 -12.40
CA ALA A 247 -14.35 21.50 -11.79
C ALA A 247 -14.40 21.97 -10.32
N GLY A 248 -13.27 22.46 -9.79
CA GLY A 248 -13.11 23.05 -8.47
C GLY A 248 -12.73 22.08 -7.36
N PHE A 249 -12.48 20.79 -7.67
CA PHE A 249 -12.10 19.82 -6.65
C PHE A 249 -10.70 20.11 -6.12
N ALA A 250 -10.53 19.99 -4.81
CA ALA A 250 -9.20 19.81 -4.25
C ALA A 250 -8.74 18.38 -4.58
N VAL A 251 -7.55 18.27 -5.15
CA VAL A 251 -6.98 16.99 -5.58
C VAL A 251 -5.55 16.88 -5.09
N ASP A 252 -5.29 15.87 -4.28
CA ASP A 252 -3.97 15.48 -3.81
C ASP A 252 -3.37 14.39 -4.71
N TRP A 253 -2.16 14.61 -5.21
CA TRP A 253 -1.46 13.68 -6.08
C TRP A 253 0.02 14.05 -6.18
N ASN A 254 0.92 13.07 -6.07
CA ASN A 254 2.37 13.30 -6.08
C ASN A 254 3.00 13.39 -7.48
N GLY A 255 2.20 13.21 -8.55
CA GLY A 255 2.67 13.25 -9.93
C GLY A 255 3.13 11.90 -10.51
N ALA A 256 3.22 10.85 -9.70
CA ALA A 256 3.73 9.55 -10.13
C ALA A 256 2.63 8.67 -10.73
N GLY A 257 3.00 7.87 -11.75
CA GLY A 257 2.07 6.97 -12.45
C GLY A 257 1.57 5.78 -11.62
N ASP A 258 2.24 5.45 -10.52
CA ASP A 258 1.88 4.39 -9.57
C ASP A 258 1.09 4.92 -8.35
N SER A 259 0.94 6.25 -8.23
CA SER A 259 0.15 6.89 -7.18
C SER A 259 -1.18 7.40 -7.73
N ARG A 260 -2.28 7.14 -7.01
CA ARG A 260 -3.63 7.50 -7.43
C ARG A 260 -4.02 8.90 -6.93
N PRO A 261 -4.51 9.81 -7.79
CA PRO A 261 -5.08 11.07 -7.35
C PRO A 261 -6.24 10.86 -6.36
N SER A 262 -6.22 11.60 -5.25
CA SER A 262 -7.27 11.63 -4.24
C SER A 262 -8.06 12.93 -4.35
N VAL A 263 -9.34 12.82 -4.68
CA VAL A 263 -10.25 13.95 -4.87
C VAL A 263 -11.06 14.18 -3.58
N ASP A 264 -10.93 15.35 -2.97
CA ASP A 264 -11.77 15.75 -1.83
C ASP A 264 -13.17 16.18 -2.28
N LEU A 265 -14.18 15.43 -1.85
CA LEU A 265 -15.58 15.65 -2.20
C LEU A 265 -16.30 16.62 -1.24
N ARG A 266 -15.64 17.08 -0.18
CA ARG A 266 -16.24 17.94 0.87
C ARG A 266 -16.13 19.42 0.56
N GLY A 267 -15.06 19.85 -0.11
CA GLY A 267 -14.79 21.26 -0.43
C GLY A 267 -15.83 21.94 -1.34
N HIS A 268 -16.76 21.18 -1.91
CA HIS A 268 -17.79 21.64 -2.86
C HIS A 268 -19.15 21.96 -2.26
N LEU A 269 -19.26 21.94 -0.94
CA LEU A 269 -20.54 21.95 -0.25
C LEU A 269 -20.73 23.28 0.47
N ILE A 270 -20.89 24.35 -0.32
CA ILE A 270 -21.46 25.64 0.13
C ILE A 270 -22.66 25.96 -0.75
#